data_AF-A0A7J9YXI2-F1
#
_entry.id   AF-A0A7J9YXI2-F1
#
_cell.length_a   1.000
_cell.length_b   1.000
_cell.length_c   1.000
_cell.angle_alpha   90.00
_cell.angle_beta   90.00
_cell.angle_gamma   90.00
#
_symmetry.space_group_name_H-M   'P 1'
#
loop_
_entity.id
_entity.type
_entity.pdbx_description
1 polymer ?
#
loop_
_entity_poly.entity_id
_entity_poly.type
_entity_poly.pdbx_seq_one_letter_code
_entity_poly.pdbx_strand_id
1 'polypeptide(L)'
;MGPASAHDCMMTVEFRYYTDPACEWSWGTEPKLRRLLWEFGDSLSPRWVMGGLARTLDDADHAAHLRGWLDASAQTGMPSDPRLWLHNPISSTYPACQAVVAACEQGPEAGYRYLRRLREGLLCERKRLDHLEALGLEGPGRAGRARSRAL
;
A
#
# COMPACT_ATOMS: atom_id res chain seq x y z
N MET A 1 -31.30 -40.07 5.92
CA MET A 1 -30.64 -39.24 6.95
C MET A 1 -29.17 -39.63 6.98
N GLY A 2 -28.34 -38.96 6.15
CA GLY A 2 -26.89 -39.14 6.20
C GLY A 2 -26.31 -38.36 7.38
N PRO A 3 -25.21 -38.81 8.01
CA PRO A 3 -24.61 -38.08 9.10
C PRO A 3 -24.18 -36.70 8.60
N ALA A 4 -24.45 -35.68 9.41
CA ALA A 4 -23.98 -34.33 9.17
C ALA A 4 -22.46 -34.39 8.91
N SER A 5 -22.07 -34.06 7.68
CA SER A 5 -20.69 -33.70 7.39
C SER A 5 -20.34 -32.59 8.37
N ALA A 6 -19.43 -32.87 9.29
CA ALA A 6 -18.73 -31.87 10.07
C ALA A 6 -18.10 -30.92 9.05
N HIS A 7 -18.84 -29.86 8.71
CA HIS A 7 -18.22 -28.64 8.26
C HIS A 7 -17.39 -28.24 9.46
N ASP A 8 -16.10 -28.55 9.38
CA ASP A 8 -15.08 -27.90 10.18
C ASP A 8 -15.41 -26.41 10.08
N CYS A 9 -15.98 -25.87 11.14
CA CYS A 9 -16.25 -24.46 11.28
C CYS A 9 -14.86 -23.84 11.43
N MET A 10 -14.13 -23.71 10.32
CA MET A 10 -12.83 -23.08 10.29
C MET A 10 -13.03 -21.65 10.75
N MET A 11 -12.83 -21.43 12.05
CA MET A 11 -12.93 -20.12 12.65
C MET A 11 -11.79 -19.28 12.06
N THR A 12 -12.15 -18.37 11.17
CA THR A 12 -11.21 -17.43 10.57
C THR A 12 -10.64 -16.52 11.65
N VAL A 13 -9.32 -16.40 11.71
CA VAL A 13 -8.64 -15.49 12.64
C VAL A 13 -8.56 -14.10 12.03
N GLU A 14 -9.04 -13.09 12.76
CA GLU A 14 -8.90 -11.70 12.34
C GLU A 14 -7.45 -11.23 12.52
N PHE A 15 -6.84 -10.72 11.45
CA PHE A 15 -5.47 -10.26 11.41
C PHE A 15 -5.42 -8.79 10.99
N ARG A 16 -5.06 -7.89 11.91
CA ARG A 16 -4.88 -6.46 11.60
C ARG A 16 -3.40 -6.17 11.32
N TYR A 17 -3.12 -5.66 10.12
CA TYR A 17 -1.76 -5.32 9.71
C TYR A 17 -1.60 -3.81 9.53
N TYR A 18 -0.92 -3.18 10.49
CA TYR A 18 -0.60 -1.76 10.47
C TYR A 18 0.60 -1.49 9.60
N THR A 19 0.46 -0.61 8.62
CA THR A 19 1.49 -0.41 7.62
C THR A 19 1.33 0.88 6.84
N ASP A 20 2.33 1.24 6.03
CA ASP A 20 2.32 2.39 5.14
C ASP A 20 2.95 2.01 3.78
N PRO A 21 2.45 2.52 2.63
CA PRO A 21 3.03 2.25 1.32
C PRO A 21 4.48 2.72 1.15
N ALA A 22 4.90 3.77 1.88
CA ALA A 22 6.23 4.38 1.80
C ALA A 22 7.19 3.95 2.92
N CYS A 23 6.74 3.15 3.89
CA CYS A 23 7.58 2.65 4.96
C CYS A 23 8.49 1.51 4.49
N GLU A 24 9.80 1.74 4.52
CA GLU A 24 10.84 0.80 4.13
C GLU A 24 10.86 -0.47 5.00
N TRP A 25 10.55 -0.38 6.29
CA TRP A 25 10.46 -1.53 7.19
C TRP A 25 9.20 -2.37 6.92
N SER A 26 8.11 -1.72 6.55
CA SER A 26 6.89 -2.41 6.08
C SER A 26 7.17 -3.18 4.80
N TRP A 27 7.88 -2.58 3.85
CA TRP A 27 8.36 -3.26 2.65
C TRP A 27 9.32 -4.41 2.98
N GLY A 28 10.25 -4.20 3.91
CA GLY A 28 11.15 -5.22 4.43
C GLY A 28 10.45 -6.45 5.02
N THR A 29 9.23 -6.27 5.55
CA THR A 29 8.42 -7.35 6.15
C THR A 29 7.58 -8.11 5.13
N GLU A 30 7.45 -7.60 3.91
CA GLU A 30 6.60 -8.12 2.86
C GLU A 30 6.81 -9.62 2.56
N PRO A 31 8.04 -10.19 2.50
CA PRO A 31 8.22 -11.63 2.29
C PRO A 31 7.61 -12.47 3.41
N LYS A 32 7.73 -12.02 4.67
CA LYS A 32 7.17 -12.71 5.83
C LYS A 32 5.65 -12.63 5.83
N LEU A 33 5.09 -11.47 5.49
CA LEU A 33 3.64 -11.30 5.32
C LEU A 33 3.11 -12.22 4.22
N ARG A 34 3.75 -12.27 3.05
CA ARG A 34 3.33 -13.14 1.95
C ARG A 34 3.39 -14.62 2.32
N ARG A 35 4.44 -15.02 3.03
CA ARG A 35 4.55 -16.39 3.56
C ARG A 35 3.40 -16.71 4.51
N LEU A 36 3.09 -15.81 5.45
CA LEU A 36 1.96 -15.96 6.37
C LEU A 36 0.63 -16.13 5.62
N LEU A 37 0.35 -15.25 4.64
CA LEU A 37 -0.87 -15.34 3.84
C LEU A 37 -0.94 -16.64 3.01
N TRP A 38 0.19 -17.13 2.51
CA TRP A 38 0.25 -18.39 1.77
C TRP A 38 0.07 -19.63 2.66
N GLU A 39 0.71 -19.66 3.83
CA GLU A 39 0.66 -20.80 4.76
C GLU A 39 -0.73 -20.98 5.38
N PHE A 40 -1.43 -19.88 5.68
CA PHE A 40 -2.70 -19.93 6.40
C PHE A 40 -3.93 -19.64 5.53
N GLY A 41 -3.76 -19.04 4.35
CA GLY A 41 -4.81 -18.85 3.35
C GLY A 41 -6.14 -18.36 3.94
N ASP A 42 -7.20 -19.11 3.66
CA ASP A 42 -8.57 -18.81 4.06
C ASP A 42 -8.81 -18.87 5.58
N SER A 43 -7.83 -19.32 6.36
CA SER A 43 -7.89 -19.31 7.83
C SER A 43 -7.66 -17.90 8.40
N LEU A 44 -7.17 -16.95 7.59
CA LEU A 44 -6.94 -15.56 8.00
C LEU A 44 -7.92 -14.62 7.32
N SER A 45 -8.45 -13.67 8.09
CA SER A 45 -9.20 -12.53 7.58
C SER A 45 -8.37 -11.25 7.77
N PRO A 46 -7.59 -10.82 6.75
CA PRO A 46 -6.71 -9.68 6.86
C PRO A 46 -7.47 -8.35 6.81
N ARG A 47 -7.05 -7.42 7.66
CA ARG A 47 -7.48 -6.02 7.69
C ARG A 47 -6.25 -5.12 7.56
N TRP A 48 -6.11 -4.48 6.41
CA TRP A 48 -5.01 -3.55 6.12
C TRP A 48 -5.29 -2.20 6.77
N VAL A 49 -4.47 -1.81 7.73
CA VAL A 49 -4.62 -0.54 8.45
C VAL A 49 -3.51 0.40 8.02
N MET A 50 -3.87 1.47 7.30
CA MET A 50 -2.90 2.46 6.84
C MET A 50 -2.54 3.42 7.98
N GLY A 51 -1.27 3.40 8.39
CA GLY A 51 -0.77 4.20 9.51
C GLY A 51 -0.62 5.69 9.19
N GLY A 52 -0.30 6.04 7.94
CA GLY A 52 -0.06 7.42 7.53
C GLY A 52 1.20 7.98 8.18
N LEU A 53 2.35 7.40 7.82
CA LEU A 53 3.67 7.69 8.38
C LEU A 53 3.96 9.19 8.47
N ALA A 54 3.61 9.96 7.43
CA ALA A 54 3.75 11.41 7.45
C ALA A 54 2.69 12.11 6.59
N ARG A 55 2.08 13.17 7.15
CA ARG A 55 1.22 14.09 6.38
C ARG A 55 2.03 14.96 5.43
N THR A 56 3.20 15.38 5.91
CA THR A 56 4.19 16.15 5.16
C THR A 56 5.56 15.61 5.52
N LEU A 57 6.41 15.39 4.52
CA LEU A 57 7.82 15.08 4.67
C LEU A 57 8.60 16.37 4.38
N ASP A 58 9.54 16.70 5.26
CA ASP A 58 10.37 17.90 5.10
C ASP A 58 11.50 17.63 4.09
N ASP A 59 11.76 18.59 3.21
CA ASP A 59 12.86 18.53 2.25
C ASP A 59 14.22 18.42 2.95
N ALA A 60 14.34 18.92 4.19
CA ALA A 60 15.54 18.80 5.01
C ALA A 60 15.89 17.34 5.38
N ASP A 61 14.90 16.44 5.36
CA ASP A 61 15.04 15.05 5.85
C ASP A 61 15.37 14.04 4.74
N HIS A 62 15.50 14.45 3.47
CA HIS A 62 15.76 13.53 2.35
C HIS A 62 17.00 12.64 2.55
N ALA A 63 18.08 13.18 3.11
CA ALA A 63 19.28 12.41 3.40
C ALA A 63 19.04 11.34 4.48
N ALA A 64 18.20 11.64 5.48
CA ALA A 64 17.83 10.71 6.53
C ALA A 64 16.94 9.59 5.97
N HIS A 65 15.96 9.92 5.13
CA HIS A 65 15.12 8.92 4.47
C HIS A 65 15.91 8.00 3.53
N LEU A 66 16.84 8.56 2.75
CA LEU A 66 17.76 7.79 1.92
C LEU A 66 18.58 6.80 2.76
N ARG A 67 19.12 7.25 3.90
CA ARG A 67 19.87 6.38 4.82
C ARG A 67 18.97 5.27 5.37
N GLY A 68 17.77 5.62 5.85
CA GLY A 68 16.81 4.65 6.39
C GLY A 68 16.46 3.54 5.40
N TRP A 69 16.26 3.89 4.11
CA TRP A 69 16.00 2.91 3.07
C TRP A 69 17.17 1.97 2.80
N LEU A 70 18.40 2.50 2.79
CA LEU A 70 19.61 1.68 2.67
C LEU A 70 19.74 0.71 3.85
N ASP A 71 19.54 1.19 5.08
CA ASP A 71 19.66 0.40 6.29
C ASP A 71 18.60 -0.72 6.33
N ALA A 72 17.34 -0.39 6.03
CA ALA A 72 16.26 -1.37 5.94
C ALA A 72 16.53 -2.41 4.85
N SER A 73 17.05 -2.01 3.69
CA SER A 73 17.38 -2.93 2.61
C SER A 73 18.54 -3.86 2.98
N ALA A 74 19.57 -3.33 3.63
CA ALA A 74 20.71 -4.10 4.12
C ALA A 74 20.28 -5.13 5.17
N GLN A 75 19.37 -4.77 6.08
CA GLN A 75 18.91 -5.66 7.15
C GLN A 75 17.91 -6.72 6.66
N THR A 76 17.03 -6.37 5.72
CA THR A 76 15.91 -7.25 5.31
C THR A 76 16.17 -8.01 4.01
N GLY A 77 17.14 -7.56 3.21
CA GLY A 77 17.42 -8.10 1.88
C GLY A 77 16.40 -7.68 0.82
N MET A 78 15.40 -6.86 1.18
CA MET A 78 14.42 -6.37 0.21
C MET A 78 15.02 -5.28 -0.68
N PRO A 79 14.74 -5.29 -1.99
CA PRO A 79 15.29 -4.31 -2.91
C PRO A 79 14.66 -2.94 -2.65
N SER A 80 15.48 -1.89 -2.66
CA SER A 80 15.01 -0.51 -2.80
C SER A 80 15.98 0.32 -3.64
N ASP A 81 15.46 1.36 -4.29
CA ASP A 81 16.21 2.36 -5.02
C ASP A 81 16.07 3.72 -4.31
N PRO A 82 16.97 4.04 -3.37
CA PRO A 82 16.84 5.23 -2.55
C PRO A 82 17.20 6.52 -3.30
N ARG A 83 17.60 6.43 -4.58
CA ARG A 83 17.79 7.60 -5.45
C ARG A 83 16.47 8.33 -5.73
N LEU A 84 15.32 7.75 -5.37
CA LEU A 84 14.06 8.48 -5.27
C LEU A 84 14.25 9.80 -4.50
N TRP A 85 14.88 9.75 -3.32
CA TRP A 85 15.06 10.93 -2.46
C TRP A 85 16.00 11.99 -3.03
N LEU A 86 16.78 11.66 -4.08
CA LEU A 86 17.69 12.59 -4.74
C LEU A 86 17.06 13.28 -5.96
N HIS A 87 16.16 12.58 -6.66
CA HIS A 87 15.69 13.01 -7.98
C HIS A 87 14.18 13.24 -8.04
N ASN A 88 13.42 12.56 -7.19
CA ASN A 88 11.97 12.54 -7.26
C ASN A 88 11.34 12.29 -5.88
N PRO A 89 11.71 13.05 -4.83
CA PRO A 89 11.23 12.80 -3.48
C PRO A 89 9.70 12.96 -3.40
N ILE A 90 9.09 12.17 -2.52
CA ILE A 90 7.69 12.31 -2.16
C ILE A 90 7.55 13.34 -1.04
N SER A 91 6.50 14.15 -1.07
CA SER A 91 6.23 15.14 -0.02
C SER A 91 5.23 14.66 1.04
N SER A 92 4.60 13.49 0.84
CA SER A 92 3.60 12.93 1.74
C SER A 92 3.41 11.42 1.50
N THR A 93 3.05 10.68 2.55
CA THR A 93 2.60 9.28 2.41
C THR A 93 1.08 9.16 2.42
N TYR A 94 0.39 10.22 2.82
CA TYR A 94 -1.04 10.23 3.10
C TYR A 94 -1.94 9.94 1.89
N PRO A 95 -1.69 10.52 0.69
CA PRO A 95 -2.51 10.23 -0.49
C PRO A 95 -2.49 8.76 -0.88
N ALA A 96 -1.32 8.10 -0.81
CA ALA A 96 -1.20 6.67 -1.05
C ALA A 96 -1.96 5.83 -0.02
N CYS A 97 -1.87 6.19 1.27
CA CYS A 97 -2.67 5.55 2.30
C CYS A 97 -4.18 5.64 2.00
N GLN A 98 -4.67 6.83 1.64
CA GLN A 98 -6.08 7.03 1.29
C GLN A 98 -6.48 6.19 0.07
N ALA A 99 -5.62 6.13 -0.95
CA ALA A 99 -5.87 5.33 -2.14
C ALA A 99 -5.91 3.82 -1.84
N VAL A 100 -5.08 3.32 -0.92
CA VAL A 100 -5.16 1.92 -0.43
C VAL A 100 -6.46 1.68 0.32
N VAL A 101 -6.86 2.60 1.21
CA VAL A 101 -8.16 2.49 1.91
C VAL A 101 -9.31 2.44 0.89
N ALA A 102 -9.30 3.31 -0.12
CA ALA A 102 -10.29 3.27 -1.20
C ALA A 102 -10.27 1.96 -2.01
N ALA A 103 -9.10 1.36 -2.22
CA ALA A 103 -8.99 0.03 -2.84
C ALA A 103 -9.52 -1.09 -1.94
N CYS A 104 -9.37 -0.98 -0.62
CA CYS A 104 -9.95 -1.93 0.35
C CYS A 104 -11.48 -1.95 0.32
N GLU A 105 -12.14 -0.86 -0.06
CA GLU A 105 -13.61 -0.81 -0.27
C GLU A 105 -14.07 -1.70 -1.44
N GLN A 106 -13.14 -2.09 -2.33
CA GLN A 106 -13.40 -3.06 -3.42
C GLN A 106 -13.11 -4.51 -3.01
N GLY A 107 -12.69 -4.74 -1.76
CA GLY A 107 -12.32 -6.03 -1.21
C GLY A 107 -10.89 -6.03 -0.63
N PRO A 108 -10.63 -6.85 0.40
CA PRO A 108 -9.32 -6.90 1.06
C PRO A 108 -8.19 -7.33 0.11
N GLU A 109 -8.46 -8.21 -0.86
CA GLU A 109 -7.48 -8.63 -1.88
C GLU A 109 -7.14 -7.48 -2.83
N ALA A 110 -8.13 -6.66 -3.21
CA ALA A 110 -7.90 -5.47 -4.04
C ALA A 110 -7.04 -4.45 -3.31
N GLY A 111 -7.33 -4.20 -2.02
CA GLY A 111 -6.53 -3.37 -1.15
C GLY A 111 -5.07 -3.84 -1.05
N TYR A 112 -4.85 -5.13 -0.81
CA TYR A 112 -3.50 -5.69 -0.72
C TYR A 112 -2.73 -5.62 -2.03
N ARG A 113 -3.37 -6.00 -3.15
CA ARG A 113 -2.76 -5.90 -4.49
C ARG A 113 -2.34 -4.47 -4.82
N TYR A 114 -3.18 -3.50 -4.49
CA TYR A 114 -2.88 -2.10 -4.75
C TYR A 114 -1.77 -1.57 -3.84
N LEU A 115 -1.79 -1.90 -2.54
CA LEU A 115 -0.70 -1.61 -1.60
C LEU A 115 0.64 -2.16 -2.12
N ARG A 116 0.64 -3.40 -2.58
CA ARG A 116 1.82 -4.06 -3.16
C ARG A 116 2.33 -3.29 -4.38
N ARG A 117 1.45 -2.91 -5.30
CA ARG A 117 1.82 -2.17 -6.51
C ARG A 117 2.43 -0.81 -6.18
N LEU A 118 1.89 -0.10 -5.19
CA LEU A 118 2.42 1.19 -4.73
C LEU A 118 3.81 1.05 -4.12
N ARG A 119 4.02 0.01 -3.29
CA ARG A 119 5.35 -0.29 -2.73
C ARG A 119 6.38 -0.54 -3.83
N GLU A 120 6.08 -1.40 -4.79
CA GLU A 120 6.99 -1.68 -5.91
C GLU A 120 7.26 -0.42 -6.74
N GLY A 121 6.22 0.37 -7.01
CA GLY A 121 6.34 1.63 -7.73
C GLY A 121 7.30 2.60 -7.02
N LEU A 122 7.10 2.80 -5.73
CA LEU A 122 7.89 3.75 -4.96
C LEU A 122 9.30 3.25 -4.66
N LEU A 123 9.40 2.06 -4.07
CA LEU A 123 10.65 1.51 -3.52
C LEU A 123 11.56 1.00 -4.63
N CYS A 124 11.03 0.48 -5.75
CA CYS A 124 11.84 -0.14 -6.80
C CYS A 124 11.86 0.65 -8.11
N GLU A 125 10.77 1.33 -8.46
CA GLU A 125 10.62 2.01 -9.75
C GLU A 125 10.81 3.55 -9.66
N ARG A 126 11.05 4.08 -8.45
CA ARG A 126 11.18 5.52 -8.16
C ARG A 126 9.97 6.36 -8.60
N LYS A 127 8.78 5.75 -8.61
CA LYS A 127 7.51 6.44 -8.87
C LYS A 127 7.03 7.14 -7.61
N ARG A 128 6.44 8.31 -7.79
CA ARG A 128 5.78 9.02 -6.70
C ARG A 128 4.47 8.32 -6.32
N LEU A 129 3.93 8.71 -5.17
CA LEU A 129 2.63 8.24 -4.69
C LEU A 129 1.85 9.31 -3.91
N ASP A 130 2.28 10.56 -4.01
CA ASP A 130 1.83 11.69 -3.21
C ASP A 130 0.82 12.60 -3.94
N HIS A 131 0.34 12.20 -5.12
CA HIS A 131 -0.66 12.93 -5.92
C HIS A 131 -1.43 11.99 -6.86
N LEU A 132 -2.58 12.45 -7.37
CA LEU A 132 -3.53 11.62 -8.12
C LEU A 132 -2.94 11.00 -9.40
N GLU A 133 -2.18 11.77 -10.17
CA GLU A 133 -1.51 11.29 -11.39
C GLU A 133 -0.57 10.13 -11.10
N ALA A 134 0.29 10.27 -10.09
CA ALA A 134 1.23 9.24 -9.70
C ALA A 134 0.55 7.97 -9.13
N LEU A 135 -0.67 8.10 -8.61
CA LEU A 135 -1.50 6.98 -8.17
C LEU A 135 -2.25 6.30 -9.34
N GLY A 136 -2.19 6.86 -10.56
CA GLY A 136 -2.96 6.37 -11.69
C GLY A 136 -4.47 6.58 -11.51
N LEU A 137 -4.86 7.56 -10.69
CA LEU A 137 -6.25 7.88 -10.35
C LEU A 137 -6.79 9.09 -11.12
N GLU A 138 -6.11 9.49 -12.19
CA GLU A 138 -6.63 10.45 -13.14
C GLU A 138 -7.90 9.85 -13.79
N GLY A 139 -9.07 10.35 -13.39
CA GLY A 139 -10.27 10.16 -14.20
C GLY A 139 -10.13 10.93 -15.52
N PRO A 140 -10.98 10.67 -16.54
CA PRO A 140 -11.19 11.70 -17.55
C PRO A 140 -11.50 12.98 -16.77
N GLY A 141 -10.73 14.04 -16.99
CA GLY A 141 -10.91 15.30 -16.27
C GLY A 141 -12.37 15.69 -16.29
N ARG A 142 -12.80 16.63 -15.44
CA ARG A 142 -14.11 17.27 -15.59
C ARG A 142 -14.18 18.03 -16.94
N ALA A 143 -14.17 17.33 -18.06
CA ALA A 143 -14.56 17.78 -19.36
C ALA A 143 -16.05 18.05 -19.24
N GLY A 144 -16.36 19.34 -19.19
CA GLY A 144 -17.68 19.94 -19.24
C GLY A 144 -18.84 19.02 -18.90
N ARG A 145 -19.36 19.14 -17.66
CA ARG A 145 -20.82 19.20 -17.55
C ARG A 145 -21.23 20.46 -18.31
N ALA A 146 -21.43 20.33 -19.62
CA ALA A 146 -22.25 21.26 -20.37
C ALA A 146 -23.55 21.32 -19.58
N ARG A 147 -23.80 22.46 -18.92
CA ARG A 147 -25.11 22.77 -18.40
C ARG A 147 -26.01 22.74 -19.63
N SER A 148 -26.78 21.67 -19.77
CA SER A 148 -27.91 21.67 -20.68
C SER A 148 -28.78 22.85 -20.27
N ARG A 149 -28.68 23.95 -21.03
CA ARG A 149 -29.73 24.95 -21.09
C ARG A 149 -30.88 24.24 -21.80
N ALA A 150 -31.76 23.64 -21.02
CA ALA A 150 -33.13 23.43 -21.45
C ALA A 150 -33.86 24.75 -21.24
N LEU A 151 -34.23 25.35 -22.37
CA LEU A 151 -35.29 26.36 -22.60
C LEU A 151 -35.23 27.64 -21.77
#